data_AF-A0A348UXF5-F1
#
_entry.id   AF-A0A348UXF5-F1
#
_cell.length_a   1.000
_cell.length_b   1.000
_cell.length_c   1.000
_cell.angle_alpha   90.00
_cell.angle_beta   90.00
_cell.angle_gamma   90.00
#
_symmetry.space_group_name_H-M   'P 1'
#
loop_
_entity.id
_entity.type
_entity.pdbx_description
1 polymer ?
#
loop_
_entity_poly.entity_id
_entity_poly.type
_entity_poly.pdbx_seq_one_letter_code
_entity_poly.pdbx_strand_id
1 'polypeptide(L)'
;MWVYDPQSGGKSIPKSMQPIIRQRILDHAEKHYADRCNRIDVRFRGKFCYIDAYTEPFVPPDYNPELFGGKSREERIAQLREVPTHLCRLRYFGDEENWSMAFYTYSNMKYEPCIFNNGSWHGTPEEALDTSSVYLIE
;
A
#
# COMPACT_ATOMS: atom_id res chain seq x y z
N MET A 1 -5.36 4.59 -34.28
CA MET A 1 -6.06 5.31 -33.19
C MET A 1 -5.44 4.85 -31.89
N TRP A 2 -4.70 5.73 -31.20
CA TRP A 2 -4.14 5.40 -29.88
C TRP A 2 -5.26 5.53 -28.84
N VAL A 3 -5.54 4.46 -28.10
CA VAL A 3 -6.45 4.48 -26.94
C VAL A 3 -5.60 4.67 -25.70
N TYR A 4 -5.92 5.67 -24.88
CA TYR A 4 -5.28 5.86 -23.59
C TYR A 4 -5.59 4.66 -22.69
N ASP A 5 -4.55 4.02 -22.16
CA ASP A 5 -4.68 2.91 -21.23
C ASP A 5 -4.06 3.34 -19.88
N PRO A 6 -4.87 3.51 -18.82
CA PRO A 6 -4.38 3.89 -17.49
C PRO A 6 -3.46 2.83 -16.87
N GLN A 7 -3.39 1.63 -17.46
CA GLN A 7 -2.59 0.51 -16.98
C GLN A 7 -1.19 0.48 -17.61
N SER A 8 -0.97 1.20 -18.71
CA SER A 8 0.31 1.27 -19.42
C SER A 8 0.88 2.70 -19.49
N GLY A 9 2.11 2.86 -20.00
CA GLY A 9 2.78 4.18 -20.03
C GLY A 9 3.14 4.73 -18.65
N GLY A 10 3.12 6.06 -18.51
CA GLY A 10 3.51 6.80 -17.30
C GLY A 10 4.90 7.44 -17.39
N LYS A 11 5.16 8.39 -16.47
CA LYS A 11 6.42 9.15 -16.37
C LYS A 11 7.16 8.77 -15.10
N SER A 12 8.49 8.81 -15.14
CA SER A 12 9.28 8.65 -13.92
C SER A 12 8.94 9.76 -12.93
N ILE A 13 8.77 9.41 -11.65
CA ILE A 13 8.48 10.35 -10.59
C ILE A 13 9.74 11.16 -10.29
N PRO A 14 9.72 12.49 -10.46
CA PRO A 14 10.86 13.35 -10.17
C PRO A 14 11.35 13.17 -8.74
N LYS A 15 12.68 13.11 -8.55
CA LYS A 15 13.29 12.90 -7.24
C LYS A 15 12.94 14.00 -6.24
N SER A 16 12.76 15.23 -6.71
CA SER A 16 12.31 16.37 -5.91
C SER A 16 10.90 16.22 -5.35
N MET A 17 10.03 15.47 -6.04
CA MET A 17 8.64 15.27 -5.62
C MET A 17 8.46 14.10 -4.66
N GLN A 18 9.39 13.13 -4.64
CA GLN A 18 9.26 11.92 -3.80
C GLN A 18 9.08 12.24 -2.30
N PRO A 19 9.81 13.21 -1.70
CA PRO A 19 9.57 13.61 -0.32
C PRO A 19 8.18 14.21 -0.08
N ILE A 20 7.69 15.03 -1.03
CA ILE A 20 6.39 15.72 -0.93
C ILE A 20 5.25 14.69 -0.97
N ILE A 21 5.27 13.80 -1.97
CA ILE A 21 4.27 12.73 -2.11
C ILE A 21 4.27 11.80 -0.90
N ARG A 22 5.47 11.46 -0.38
CA ARG A 22 5.58 10.65 0.82
C ARG A 22 4.91 11.34 2.00
N GLN A 23 5.22 12.62 2.24
CA GLN A 23 4.65 13.34 3.37
C GLN A 23 3.13 13.40 3.29
N ARG A 24 2.57 13.70 2.11
CA ARG A 24 1.12 13.67 1.87
C ARG A 24 0.47 12.36 2.29
N ILE A 25 1.04 11.23 1.85
CA ILE A 25 0.52 9.90 2.20
C ILE A 25 0.64 9.64 3.71
N LEU A 26 1.76 10.01 4.33
CA LEU A 26 1.99 9.79 5.76
C LEU A 26 1.05 10.65 6.62
N ASP A 27 0.89 11.93 6.29
CA ASP A 27 -0.02 12.85 7.00
C ASP A 27 -1.47 12.36 6.92
N HIS A 28 -1.88 11.90 5.73
CA HIS A 28 -3.22 11.33 5.54
C HIS A 28 -3.39 10.03 6.33
N ALA A 29 -2.38 9.15 6.31
CA ALA A 29 -2.39 7.92 7.08
C ALA A 29 -2.49 8.16 8.59
N GLU A 30 -1.72 9.11 9.12
CA GLU A 30 -1.75 9.47 10.55
C GLU A 30 -3.13 10.00 10.95
N LYS A 31 -3.77 10.79 10.08
CA LYS A 31 -5.08 11.37 10.36
C LYS A 31 -6.22 10.34 10.33
N HIS A 32 -6.14 9.33 9.47
CA HIS A 32 -7.27 8.44 9.18
C HIS A 32 -7.09 6.99 9.64
N TYR A 33 -5.85 6.54 9.86
CA TYR A 33 -5.51 5.12 10.04
C TYR A 33 -4.47 4.86 11.14
N ALA A 34 -4.20 5.82 12.02
CA ALA A 34 -3.21 5.68 13.10
C ALA A 34 -3.54 4.56 14.12
N ASP A 35 -4.80 4.18 14.26
CA ASP A 35 -5.25 3.09 15.11
C ASP A 35 -5.22 1.72 14.42
N ARG A 36 -5.17 1.69 13.08
CA ARG A 36 -5.24 0.45 12.28
C ARG A 36 -3.89 -0.07 11.82
N CYS A 37 -2.86 0.76 11.84
CA CYS A 37 -1.52 0.37 11.42
C CYS A 37 -0.44 0.98 12.31
N ASN A 38 0.63 0.22 12.53
CA ASN A 38 1.81 0.65 13.27
C ASN A 38 2.66 1.65 12.45
N ARG A 39 2.70 1.46 11.12
CA ARG A 39 3.48 2.30 10.19
C ARG A 39 3.00 2.13 8.75
N ILE A 40 3.00 3.22 7.99
CA ILE A 40 2.95 3.18 6.53
C ILE A 40 4.35 3.36 5.95
N ASP A 41 4.72 2.53 4.97
CA ASP A 41 5.94 2.68 4.18
C ASP A 41 5.60 3.07 2.73
N VAL A 42 6.38 4.02 2.21
CA VAL A 42 6.19 4.60 0.87
C VAL A 42 7.48 4.50 0.08
N ARG A 43 7.45 3.68 -0.97
CA ARG A 43 8.62 3.36 -1.80
C ARG A 43 8.42 3.81 -3.24
N PHE A 44 9.46 4.37 -3.85
CA PHE A 44 9.40 4.87 -5.24
C PHE A 44 10.33 4.07 -6.15
N ARG A 45 9.82 3.66 -7.32
CA ARG A 45 10.62 2.99 -8.36
C ARG A 45 10.17 3.45 -9.75
N GLY A 46 11.00 4.27 -10.40
CA GLY A 46 10.70 4.82 -11.72
C GLY A 46 9.41 5.61 -11.71
N LYS A 47 8.39 5.11 -12.42
CA LYS A 47 7.05 5.70 -12.53
C LYS A 47 6.05 5.24 -11.47
N PHE A 48 6.50 4.43 -10.52
CA PHE A 48 5.64 3.80 -9.52
C PHE A 48 5.93 4.30 -8.10
N CYS A 49 4.86 4.45 -7.33
CA CYS A 49 4.86 4.63 -5.88
C CYS A 49 4.12 3.43 -5.27
N TYR A 50 4.73 2.79 -4.27
CA TYR A 50 4.20 1.62 -3.57
C TYR A 50 3.87 2.04 -2.15
N ILE A 51 2.68 1.65 -1.68
CA ILE A 51 2.21 1.92 -0.33
C ILE A 51 2.01 0.57 0.36
N ASP A 52 2.76 0.39 1.43
CA ASP A 52 2.72 -0.79 2.30
C ASP A 52 2.33 -0.36 3.71
N ALA A 53 1.65 -1.22 4.45
CA ALA A 53 1.32 -1.02 5.85
C ALA A 53 1.93 -2.10 6.72
N TYR A 54 2.37 -1.73 7.92
CA TYR A 54 2.76 -2.65 8.97
C TYR A 54 1.66 -2.60 10.03
N THR A 55 1.06 -3.74 10.34
CA THR A 55 -0.05 -3.83 11.29
C THR A 55 0.35 -4.64 12.50
N GLU A 56 -0.43 -4.51 13.58
CA GLU A 56 -0.28 -5.37 14.72
C GLU A 56 -0.82 -6.77 14.37
N PRO A 57 0.02 -7.82 14.37
CA PRO A 57 -0.42 -9.13 13.92
C PRO A 57 -1.26 -9.82 14.99
N PHE A 58 -2.40 -10.36 14.58
CA PHE A 58 -3.18 -11.23 15.43
C PHE A 58 -2.53 -12.63 15.51
N VAL A 59 -2.07 -13.00 16.70
CA VAL A 59 -1.62 -14.36 17.00
C VAL A 59 -2.48 -14.93 18.13
N PRO A 60 -3.20 -16.05 17.89
CA PRO A 60 -4.13 -16.63 18.86
C PRO A 60 -3.48 -16.91 20.23
N PRO A 61 -4.24 -16.83 21.34
CA PRO A 61 -3.73 -17.19 22.67
C PRO A 61 -3.32 -18.66 22.79
N ASP A 62 -3.99 -19.55 22.06
CA ASP A 62 -3.72 -20.99 21.98
C ASP A 62 -2.63 -21.36 20.95
N TYR A 63 -1.78 -20.39 20.60
CA TYR A 63 -0.65 -20.60 19.69
C TYR A 63 0.23 -21.78 20.13
N ASN A 64 0.38 -22.76 19.25
CA ASN A 64 1.24 -23.92 19.47
C ASN A 64 2.58 -23.76 18.71
N PRO A 65 3.71 -23.53 19.41
CA PRO A 65 5.04 -23.42 18.80
C PRO A 65 5.42 -24.57 17.88
N GLU A 66 4.98 -25.80 18.15
CA GLU A 66 5.35 -27.00 17.39
C GLU A 66 4.88 -26.92 15.93
N LEU A 67 3.73 -26.30 15.68
CA LEU A 67 3.19 -26.11 14.33
C LEU A 67 3.96 -25.07 13.51
N PHE A 68 4.79 -24.25 14.17
CA PHE A 68 5.45 -23.10 13.57
C PHE A 68 6.98 -23.13 13.80
N GLY A 69 7.56 -24.33 13.80
CA GLY A 69 9.01 -24.51 13.85
C GLY A 69 9.63 -24.20 15.21
N GLY A 70 8.88 -24.38 16.30
CA GLY A 70 9.35 -24.23 17.68
C GLY A 70 9.51 -22.79 18.16
N LYS A 71 9.11 -21.80 17.36
CA LYS A 71 9.18 -20.38 17.74
C LYS A 71 8.16 -20.07 18.83
N SER A 72 8.55 -19.24 19.78
CA SER A 72 7.63 -18.70 20.78
C SER A 72 6.57 -17.79 20.14
N ARG A 73 5.47 -17.56 20.85
CA ARG A 73 4.40 -16.66 20.43
C ARG A 73 4.94 -15.25 20.22
N GLU A 74 5.81 -14.79 21.11
CA GLU A 74 6.44 -13.48 21.11
C GLU A 74 7.37 -13.31 19.89
N GLU A 75 8.21 -14.31 19.60
CA GLU A 75 9.06 -14.29 18.40
C GLU A 75 8.23 -14.29 17.11
N ARG A 76 7.12 -15.01 17.10
CA ARG A 76 6.20 -15.03 15.95
C ARG A 76 5.56 -13.66 15.73
N ILE A 77 5.08 -13.02 16.79
CA ILE A 77 4.55 -11.65 16.74
C ILE A 77 5.61 -10.68 16.22
N ALA A 78 6.82 -10.73 16.78
CA ALA A 78 7.92 -9.86 16.37
C ALA A 78 8.26 -10.02 14.88
N GLN A 79 8.29 -11.26 14.37
CA GLN A 79 8.53 -11.51 12.94
C GLN A 79 7.40 -10.99 12.06
N LEU A 80 6.15 -11.20 12.45
CA LEU A 80 5.01 -10.75 11.66
C LEU A 80 4.90 -9.23 11.60
N ARG A 81 5.33 -8.51 12.65
CA ARG A 81 5.42 -7.04 12.64
C ARG A 81 6.41 -6.48 11.62
N GLU A 82 7.35 -7.29 11.12
CA GLU A 82 8.31 -6.90 10.07
C GLU A 82 7.84 -7.28 8.65
N VAL A 83 6.70 -7.97 8.53
CA VAL A 83 6.12 -8.34 7.24
C VAL A 83 5.12 -7.27 6.82
N PRO A 84 5.32 -6.59 5.68
CA PRO A 84 4.38 -5.59 5.21
C PRO A 84 3.10 -6.23 4.64
N THR A 85 1.98 -5.59 4.92
CA THR A 85 0.74 -5.70 4.17
C THR A 85 0.82 -4.78 2.96
N HIS A 86 0.85 -5.35 1.76
CA HIS A 86 0.88 -4.59 0.51
C HIS A 86 -0.52 -4.02 0.23
N LEU A 87 -0.63 -2.69 0.14
CA LEU A 87 -1.92 -2.03 -0.08
C LEU A 87 -2.15 -1.79 -1.58
N CYS A 88 -1.41 -0.84 -2.14
CA CYS A 88 -1.55 -0.45 -3.54
C CYS A 88 -0.25 0.05 -4.17
N ARG A 89 -0.28 0.11 -5.50
CA ARG A 89 0.76 0.72 -6.33
C ARG A 89 0.15 1.78 -7.22
N LEU A 90 0.61 3.01 -7.03
CA LEU A 90 0.31 4.18 -7.85
C LEU A 90 1.24 4.27 -9.06
N ARG A 91 0.73 4.77 -10.18
CA ARG A 91 1.47 5.08 -11.42
C ARG A 91 1.34 6.55 -11.76
N TYR A 92 2.49 7.21 -11.93
CA TYR A 92 2.58 8.63 -12.26
C TYR A 92 2.47 8.91 -13.75
N PHE A 93 1.75 9.97 -14.13
CA PHE A 93 1.63 10.42 -15.53
C PHE A 93 2.16 11.84 -15.79
N GLY A 94 2.72 12.51 -14.77
CA GLY A 94 3.19 13.89 -14.88
C GLY A 94 2.38 14.91 -14.10
N ASP A 95 1.38 14.47 -13.35
CA ASP A 95 0.49 15.29 -12.56
C ASP A 95 0.35 14.67 -11.17
N GLU A 96 0.53 15.48 -10.13
CA GLU A 96 0.51 15.07 -8.72
C GLU A 96 -0.89 14.71 -8.23
N GLU A 97 -1.95 15.16 -8.93
CA GLU A 97 -3.33 14.88 -8.57
C GLU A 97 -3.99 13.83 -9.47
N ASN A 98 -3.28 13.33 -10.49
CA ASN A 98 -3.84 12.39 -11.47
C ASN A 98 -2.94 11.15 -11.64
N TRP A 99 -3.14 10.18 -10.76
CA TRP A 99 -2.46 8.89 -10.76
C TRP A 99 -3.42 7.76 -11.09
N SER A 100 -2.95 6.69 -11.73
CA SER A 100 -3.71 5.42 -11.73
C SER A 100 -3.21 4.50 -10.63
N MET A 101 -4.07 3.62 -10.13
CA MET A 101 -3.73 2.69 -9.05
C MET A 101 -3.91 1.23 -9.44
N ALA A 102 -3.28 0.36 -8.65
CA ALA A 102 -3.42 -1.08 -8.71
C ALA A 102 -3.41 -1.65 -7.30
N PHE A 103 -4.29 -2.61 -7.04
CA PHE A 103 -4.37 -3.35 -5.80
C PHE A 103 -3.41 -4.51 -5.77
N TYR A 104 -2.84 -4.81 -4.60
CA TYR A 104 -2.09 -6.06 -4.44
C TYR A 104 -3.03 -7.24 -4.21
N THR A 105 -3.08 -8.17 -5.17
CA THR A 105 -3.88 -9.38 -5.04
C THR A 105 -3.04 -10.51 -4.46
N TYR A 106 -3.29 -10.84 -3.19
CA TYR A 106 -2.55 -11.88 -2.45
C TYR A 106 -2.69 -13.29 -3.05
N SER A 107 -3.81 -13.58 -3.70
CA SER A 107 -4.03 -14.86 -4.40
C SER A 107 -3.07 -15.05 -5.58
N ASN A 108 -2.69 -13.96 -6.25
CA ASN A 108 -1.83 -13.99 -7.44
C ASN A 108 -0.45 -13.34 -7.21
N MET A 109 -0.20 -12.83 -6.01
CA MET A 109 1.02 -12.11 -5.61
C MET A 109 1.43 -11.01 -6.60
N LYS A 110 0.46 -10.23 -7.10
CA LYS A 110 0.72 -9.19 -8.11
C LYS A 110 -0.15 -7.96 -7.90
N TYR A 111 0.29 -6.84 -8.49
CA TYR A 111 -0.50 -5.61 -8.53
C TYR A 111 -1.42 -5.59 -9.75
N GLU A 112 -2.73 -5.61 -9.52
CA GLU A 112 -3.77 -5.58 -10.56
C GLU A 112 -4.45 -4.22 -10.63
N PRO A 113 -4.54 -3.58 -11.81
CA PRO A 113 -5.15 -2.27 -11.95
C PRO A 113 -6.60 -2.22 -11.45
N CYS A 114 -6.97 -1.10 -10.87
CA CYS A 114 -8.32 -0.87 -10.36
C CYS A 114 -8.71 0.60 -10.49
N ILE A 115 -10.00 0.84 -10.33
CA ILE A 115 -10.58 2.18 -10.16
C ILE A 115 -10.53 2.57 -8.69
N PHE A 116 -10.51 3.88 -8.44
CA PHE A 116 -10.65 4.48 -7.13
C PHE A 116 -12.08 4.29 -6.59
N ASN A 117 -12.28 4.48 -5.29
CA ASN A 117 -13.61 4.42 -4.65
C ASN A 117 -14.65 5.38 -5.28
N ASN A 118 -14.18 6.48 -5.87
CA ASN A 118 -15.00 7.45 -6.59
C ASN A 118 -15.45 6.97 -8.00
N GLY A 119 -15.02 5.78 -8.44
CA GLY A 119 -15.33 5.21 -9.75
C GLY A 119 -14.39 5.63 -10.89
N SER A 120 -13.43 6.50 -10.63
CA SER A 120 -12.47 7.02 -11.62
C SER A 120 -11.27 6.09 -11.80
N TRP A 121 -10.64 6.15 -12.99
CA TRP A 121 -9.32 5.56 -13.23
C TRP A 121 -8.15 6.41 -12.70
N HIS A 122 -8.44 7.65 -12.33
CA HIS A 122 -7.48 8.62 -11.84
C HIS A 122 -7.91 9.23 -10.52
N GLY A 123 -6.92 9.48 -9.67
CA GLY A 123 -7.11 10.13 -8.38
C GLY A 123 -5.79 10.50 -7.74
N THR A 124 -5.89 11.00 -6.53
CA THR A 124 -4.75 11.46 -5.72
C THR A 124 -4.07 10.29 -4.98
N PRO A 125 -2.82 10.45 -4.50
CA PRO A 125 -2.17 9.46 -3.65
C PRO A 125 -2.97 9.12 -2.38
N GLU A 126 -3.63 10.11 -1.78
CA GLU A 126 -4.48 9.97 -0.59
C GLU A 126 -5.72 9.11 -0.89
N GLU A 127 -6.42 9.39 -1.99
CA GLU A 127 -7.58 8.58 -2.41
C GLU A 127 -7.19 7.13 -2.71
N ALA A 128 -5.97 6.87 -3.16
CA ALA A 128 -5.47 5.51 -3.36
C ALA A 128 -5.23 4.79 -2.04
N LEU A 129 -4.72 5.49 -1.02
CA LEU A 129 -4.62 4.94 0.34
C LEU A 129 -6.03 4.63 0.89
N ASP A 130 -6.98 5.54 0.73
CA ASP A 130 -8.37 5.33 1.17
C ASP A 130 -9.04 4.16 0.45
N THR A 131 -8.83 4.07 -0.86
CA THR A 131 -9.32 2.95 -1.65
C THR A 131 -8.72 1.64 -1.14
N SER A 132 -7.43 1.65 -0.80
CA SER A 132 -6.70 0.44 -0.40
C SER A 132 -6.72 0.08 1.08
N SER A 133 -7.40 0.87 1.91
CA SER A 133 -7.50 0.64 3.35
C SER A 133 -8.29 -0.61 3.72
N VAL A 134 -8.93 -1.29 2.76
CA VAL A 134 -9.65 -2.56 2.97
C VAL A 134 -8.80 -3.68 3.54
N TYR A 135 -7.47 -3.59 3.41
CA TYR A 135 -6.52 -4.54 4.00
C TYR A 135 -6.06 -4.16 5.42
N LEU A 136 -6.42 -2.96 5.89
CA LEU A 136 -6.21 -2.55 7.27
C LEU A 136 -7.40 -3.07 8.08
N ILE A 137 -7.21 -4.24 8.68
CA ILE A 137 -8.21 -4.93 9.51
C ILE A 137 -8.59 -4.01 10.69
N GLU A 138 -9.88 -3.96 11.03
CA GLU A 138 -10.42 -3.28 12.22
C GLU A 138 -10.22 -4.09 13.50
#